data_AF-A0A2S9YJS0-F1
#
_entry.id   AF-A0A2S9YJS0-F1
#
_cell.length_a   1.000
_cell.length_b   1.000
_cell.length_c   1.000
_cell.angle_alpha   90.00
_cell.angle_beta   90.00
_cell.angle_gamma   90.00
#
_symmetry.space_group_name_H-M   'P 1'
#
loop_
_entity.id
_entity.type
_entity.pdbx_description
1 polymer ?
#
loop_
_entity_poly.entity_id
_entity_poly.type
_entity_poly.pdbx_seq_one_letter_code
_entity_poly.pdbx_strand_id
1 'polypeptide(L)'
;MARKKTFPCGHSGKGRFCHRCAATKTQQDAANGAETAKAKKKSDGLSEKQAWREMFENDPIPLAHLPNKSLVRRARIILEQIGKGAPWHQFNGKRLQHDRNVVSIPLGRRYRILFRTDDGAPRPVEVLSHEAYNGTKPGRR
;
A
#
# COMPACT_ATOMS: atom_id res chain seq x y z
N MET A 1 56.47 19.42 24.07
CA MET A 1 55.28 18.54 24.13
C MET A 1 54.22 19.17 25.03
N ALA A 2 53.02 19.48 24.53
CA ALA A 2 51.98 20.15 25.34
C ALA A 2 51.44 19.25 26.46
N ARG A 3 51.52 19.73 27.72
CA ARG A 3 51.09 19.03 28.94
C ARG A 3 49.55 18.97 29.00
N LYS A 4 48.99 17.80 29.31
CA LYS A 4 47.54 17.65 29.52
C LYS A 4 47.15 18.42 30.80
N LYS A 5 46.01 19.10 30.78
CA LYS A 5 45.41 19.74 31.96
C LYS A 5 44.19 18.95 32.41
N THR A 6 43.90 18.99 33.70
CA THR A 6 42.67 18.41 34.26
C THR A 6 41.59 19.50 34.29
N PHE A 7 40.44 19.22 33.69
CA PHE A 7 39.27 20.09 33.70
C PHE A 7 38.55 20.00 35.05
N PRO A 8 37.75 21.00 35.45
CA PRO A 8 36.98 20.97 36.70
C PRO A 8 35.98 19.82 36.78
N CYS A 9 35.61 19.22 35.64
CA CYS A 9 34.82 17.99 35.56
C CYS A 9 35.62 16.69 35.80
N GLY A 10 36.88 16.78 36.25
CA GLY A 10 37.75 15.63 36.56
C GLY A 10 38.45 14.97 35.36
N HIS A 11 38.08 15.33 34.12
CA HIS A 11 38.66 14.75 32.90
C HIS A 11 39.96 15.46 32.49
N SER A 12 40.90 14.74 31.88
CA SER A 12 42.15 15.33 31.37
C SER A 12 42.11 15.55 29.86
N GLY A 13 42.61 16.68 29.38
CA GLY A 13 42.73 16.97 27.95
C GLY A 13 43.59 18.18 27.63
N LYS A 14 43.70 18.51 26.33
CA LYS A 14 44.48 19.65 25.84
C LYS A 14 43.61 20.80 25.30
N GLY A 15 42.28 20.60 25.27
CA GLY A 15 41.33 21.55 24.70
C GLY A 15 40.98 22.73 25.60
N ARG A 16 40.21 23.68 25.06
CA ARG A 16 39.63 24.80 25.84
C ARG A 16 38.47 24.34 26.72
N PHE A 17 37.75 23.30 26.31
CA PHE A 17 36.62 22.70 27.02
C PHE A 17 36.73 21.17 27.04
N CYS A 18 35.98 20.54 27.95
CA CYS A 18 35.95 19.08 28.04
C CYS A 18 35.04 18.49 26.95
N HIS A 19 35.63 17.87 25.93
CA HIS A 19 34.88 17.18 24.87
C HIS A 19 34.06 15.99 25.38
N ARG A 20 34.45 15.37 26.50
CA ARG A 20 33.74 14.22 27.07
C ARG A 20 32.39 14.65 27.69
N CYS A 21 32.38 15.77 28.41
CA CYS A 21 31.15 16.36 28.94
C CYS A 21 30.27 16.98 27.84
N ALA A 22 30.87 17.47 26.75
CA ALA A 22 30.11 17.96 25.60
C ALA A 22 29.37 16.80 24.89
N ALA A 23 30.05 15.66 24.68
CA ALA A 23 29.46 14.48 24.06
C ALA A 23 28.29 13.89 24.86
N THR A 24 28.40 13.83 26.21
CA THR A 24 27.32 13.31 27.05
C THR A 24 26.07 14.20 27.03
N LYS A 25 26.25 15.53 26.97
CA LYS A 25 25.12 16.47 26.81
C LYS A 25 24.38 16.26 25.48
N THR A 26 25.12 16.12 24.37
CA THR A 26 24.51 15.85 23.05
C THR A 26 23.75 14.52 23.02
N GLN A 27 24.23 13.49 23.72
CA GLN A 27 23.56 12.18 23.78
C GLN A 27 22.27 12.22 24.62
N GLN A 28 22.22 13.02 25.68
CA GLN A 28 21.02 13.15 26.52
C GLN A 28 19.88 13.92 25.83
N ASP A 29 20.19 14.96 25.05
CA ASP A 29 19.20 15.69 24.25
C ASP A 29 18.62 14.83 23.10
N ALA A 30 19.43 13.97 22.48
CA ALA A 30 18.98 13.09 21.39
C ALA A 30 18.05 11.96 21.85
N ALA A 31 18.16 11.51 23.10
CA ALA A 31 17.32 10.45 23.66
C ALA A 31 15.88 10.94 23.93
N ASN A 32 15.71 12.13 24.50
CA ASN A 32 14.39 12.67 24.86
C ASN A 32 13.52 13.08 23.65
N GLY A 33 14.12 13.43 22.51
CA GLY A 33 13.38 13.79 21.28
C GLY A 33 12.88 12.60 20.44
N ALA A 34 13.42 11.40 20.65
CA ALA A 34 13.13 10.22 19.82
C ALA A 34 11.91 9.41 20.30
N GLU A 35 11.53 9.54 21.57
CA GLU A 35 10.43 8.76 22.18
C GLU A 35 9.04 9.33 21.86
N THR A 36 8.89 10.65 21.82
CA THR A 36 7.60 11.33 21.53
C THR A 36 7.20 11.25 20.05
N ALA A 37 8.15 11.20 19.12
CA ALA A 37 7.87 11.08 17.68
C ALA A 37 7.47 9.66 17.23
N LYS A 38 7.92 8.61 17.93
CA LYS A 38 7.60 7.21 17.62
C LYS A 38 6.20 6.80 18.06
N ALA A 39 5.66 7.39 19.12
CA ALA A 39 4.31 7.09 19.60
C ALA A 39 3.22 7.62 18.65
N LYS A 40 3.33 8.87 18.17
CA LYS A 40 2.37 9.47 17.23
C LYS A 40 2.31 8.76 15.88
N LYS A 41 3.43 8.28 15.33
CA LYS A 41 3.45 7.53 14.06
C LYS A 41 2.78 6.15 14.13
N LYS A 42 2.72 5.53 15.32
CA LYS A 42 2.10 4.20 15.49
C LYS A 42 0.58 4.29 15.60
N SER A 43 0.05 5.32 16.27
CA SER A 43 -1.40 5.52 16.43
C SER A 43 -2.08 5.88 15.10
N ASP A 44 -1.48 6.76 14.30
CA ASP A 44 -1.99 7.10 12.96
C ASP A 44 -2.00 5.88 12.03
N GLY A 45 -0.89 5.13 11.99
CA GLY A 45 -0.75 3.99 11.08
C GLY A 45 -1.65 2.78 11.40
N LEU A 46 -2.14 2.65 12.64
CA LEU A 46 -3.12 1.63 13.03
C LEU A 46 -4.53 2.04 12.59
N SER A 47 -4.90 3.30 12.83
CA SER A 47 -6.16 3.89 12.37
C SER A 47 -6.29 3.83 10.85
N GLU A 48 -5.23 4.21 10.12
CA GLU A 48 -5.21 4.14 8.65
C GLU A 48 -5.32 2.71 8.11
N LYS A 49 -4.76 1.71 8.81
CA LYS A 49 -4.87 0.29 8.42
C LYS A 49 -6.25 -0.28 8.68
N GLN A 50 -6.90 0.11 9.78
CA GLN A 50 -8.26 -0.32 10.10
C GLN A 50 -9.26 0.30 9.12
N ALA A 51 -9.20 1.62 8.93
CA ALA A 51 -10.00 2.31 7.93
C ALA A 51 -9.80 1.72 6.52
N TRP A 52 -8.56 1.38 6.15
CA TRP A 52 -8.27 0.74 4.86
C TRP A 52 -8.90 -0.66 4.74
N ARG A 53 -8.98 -1.43 5.82
CA ARG A 53 -9.63 -2.76 5.82
C ARG A 53 -11.15 -2.66 5.75
N GLU A 54 -11.74 -1.78 6.55
CA GLU A 54 -13.19 -1.53 6.59
C GLU A 54 -13.70 -1.00 5.24
N MET A 55 -12.87 -0.24 4.51
CA MET A 55 -13.19 0.20 3.16
C MET A 55 -13.43 -0.95 2.17
N PHE A 56 -12.92 -2.16 2.40
CA PHE A 56 -13.13 -3.29 1.49
C PHE A 56 -14.43 -4.04 1.74
N GLU A 57 -15.04 -3.94 2.92
CA GLU A 57 -16.31 -4.62 3.21
C GLU A 57 -17.49 -4.05 2.43
N ASN A 58 -17.36 -2.81 1.96
CA ASN A 58 -18.36 -2.14 1.13
C ASN A 58 -18.16 -2.36 -0.38
N ASP A 59 -17.06 -3.01 -0.79
CA ASP A 59 -16.82 -3.26 -2.22
C ASP A 59 -17.68 -4.45 -2.70
N PRO A 60 -18.29 -4.36 -3.90
CA PRO A 60 -19.16 -5.42 -4.42
C PRO A 60 -18.41 -6.71 -4.77
N ILE A 61 -17.07 -6.66 -4.85
CA ILE A 61 -16.20 -7.81 -5.08
C ILE A 61 -14.91 -7.69 -4.25
N PRO A 62 -14.22 -8.80 -3.95
CA PRO A 62 -12.99 -8.76 -3.17
C PRO A 62 -11.86 -8.01 -3.90
N LEU A 63 -11.47 -6.83 -3.39
CA LEU A 63 -10.34 -6.04 -3.92
C LEU A 63 -9.08 -6.08 -3.03
N ALA A 64 -9.18 -6.65 -1.84
CA ALA A 64 -8.12 -6.61 -0.81
C ALA A 64 -6.81 -7.31 -1.24
N HIS A 65 -6.86 -8.22 -2.21
CA HIS A 65 -5.69 -8.95 -2.71
C HIS A 65 -4.86 -8.15 -3.73
N LEU A 66 -5.33 -6.96 -4.13
CA LEU A 66 -4.58 -6.10 -5.05
C LEU A 66 -3.38 -5.46 -4.35
N PRO A 67 -2.19 -5.44 -4.97
CA PRO A 67 -0.96 -5.02 -4.30
C PRO A 67 -0.87 -3.51 -4.08
N ASN A 68 -1.59 -2.72 -4.88
CA ASN A 68 -1.43 -1.26 -4.93
C ASN A 68 -2.76 -0.54 -4.75
N LYS A 69 -2.78 0.52 -3.94
CA LYS A 69 -3.95 1.39 -3.72
C LYS A 69 -4.51 1.98 -5.03
N SER A 70 -3.65 2.31 -5.99
CA SER A 70 -4.08 2.83 -7.29
C SER A 70 -4.87 1.81 -8.11
N LEU A 71 -4.57 0.51 -7.98
CA LEU A 71 -5.34 -0.56 -8.64
C LEU A 71 -6.72 -0.69 -8.01
N VAL A 72 -6.80 -0.65 -6.67
CA VAL A 72 -8.08 -0.65 -5.93
C VAL A 72 -8.94 0.54 -6.35
N ARG A 73 -8.37 1.75 -6.39
CA ARG A 73 -9.07 2.96 -6.83
C ARG A 73 -9.61 2.82 -8.25
N ARG A 74 -8.79 2.31 -9.18
CA ARG A 74 -9.21 2.09 -10.57
C ARG A 74 -10.31 1.04 -10.68
N ALA A 75 -10.24 -0.05 -9.91
CA ALA A 75 -11.28 -1.07 -9.86
C ALA A 75 -12.62 -0.46 -9.38
N ARG A 76 -12.60 0.33 -8.30
CA ARG A 76 -13.79 1.03 -7.78
C ARG A 76 -14.41 1.98 -8.81
N ILE A 77 -13.59 2.75 -9.52
CA ILE A 77 -14.08 3.64 -10.60
C ILE A 77 -14.79 2.83 -11.69
N ILE A 78 -14.20 1.71 -12.14
CA ILE A 78 -14.81 0.87 -13.17
C ILE A 78 -16.12 0.24 -12.67
N LEU A 79 -16.13 -0.28 -11.44
CA LEU A 79 -17.31 -0.85 -10.80
C LEU A 79 -18.46 0.16 -10.73
N GLU A 80 -18.17 1.37 -10.25
CA GLU A 80 -19.17 2.43 -10.12
C GLU A 80 -19.70 2.86 -11.49
N GLN A 81 -18.83 3.12 -12.46
CA GLN A 81 -19.22 3.59 -13.78
C GLN A 81 -20.04 2.53 -14.53
N ILE A 82 -19.62 1.27 -14.49
CA ILE A 82 -20.39 0.18 -15.11
C ILE A 82 -21.73 -0.02 -14.38
N GLY A 83 -21.75 0.08 -13.05
CA GLY A 83 -22.99 0.04 -12.26
C GLY A 83 -23.98 1.16 -12.63
N LYS A 84 -23.46 2.33 -13.05
CA LYS A 84 -24.24 3.46 -13.59
C LYS A 84 -24.69 3.26 -15.05
N GLY A 85 -24.40 2.11 -15.66
CA GLY A 85 -24.75 1.79 -17.05
C GLY A 85 -23.71 2.19 -18.09
N ALA A 86 -22.52 2.61 -17.65
CA ALA A 86 -21.49 3.02 -18.58
C ALA A 86 -20.92 1.79 -19.35
N PRO A 87 -20.69 1.91 -20.66
CA PRO A 87 -20.27 0.79 -21.49
C PRO A 87 -18.87 0.26 -21.11
N TRP A 88 -18.69 -1.06 -20.99
CA TRP A 88 -17.40 -1.65 -20.61
C TRP A 88 -16.27 -1.44 -21.64
N HIS A 89 -16.61 -1.16 -22.92
CA HIS A 89 -15.62 -0.93 -23.98
C HIS A 89 -14.72 0.28 -23.69
N GLN A 90 -15.25 1.29 -22.98
CA GLN A 90 -14.50 2.51 -22.63
C GLN A 90 -13.31 2.23 -21.70
N PHE A 91 -13.35 1.10 -20.99
CA PHE A 91 -12.28 0.66 -20.08
C PHE A 91 -11.36 -0.38 -20.72
N ASN A 92 -11.36 -0.49 -22.05
CA ASN A 92 -10.65 -1.52 -22.81
C ASN A 92 -11.11 -2.94 -22.46
N GLY A 93 -12.36 -3.09 -22.03
CA GLY A 93 -12.98 -4.38 -21.79
C GLY A 93 -13.07 -5.22 -23.06
N LYS A 94 -12.96 -6.54 -22.93
CA LYS A 94 -13.08 -7.51 -24.03
C LYS A 94 -13.84 -8.74 -23.57
N ARG A 95 -14.75 -9.25 -24.41
CA ARG A 95 -15.38 -10.55 -24.19
C ARG A 95 -14.36 -11.67 -24.27
N LEU A 96 -14.45 -12.65 -23.39
CA LEU A 96 -13.58 -13.81 -23.44
C LEU A 96 -13.97 -14.70 -24.63
N GLN A 97 -12.97 -15.32 -25.24
CA GLN A 97 -13.20 -16.19 -26.41
C GLN A 97 -13.88 -17.51 -26.02
N HIS A 98 -13.48 -18.10 -24.89
CA HIS A 98 -14.01 -19.37 -24.40
C HIS A 98 -15.36 -19.22 -23.67
N ASP A 99 -15.65 -18.04 -23.13
CA ASP A 99 -16.94 -17.72 -22.52
C ASP A 99 -17.37 -16.31 -22.93
N ARG A 100 -18.29 -16.24 -23.88
CA ARG A 100 -18.78 -14.98 -24.45
C ARG A 100 -19.71 -14.23 -23.49
N ASN A 101 -20.16 -14.86 -22.41
CA ASN A 101 -20.94 -14.21 -21.36
C ASN A 101 -20.06 -13.50 -20.32
N VAL A 102 -18.73 -13.62 -20.45
CA VAL A 102 -17.78 -12.96 -19.56
C VAL A 102 -17.01 -11.87 -20.30
N VAL A 103 -16.95 -10.70 -19.69
CA VAL A 103 -16.15 -9.55 -20.12
C VAL A 103 -14.98 -9.39 -19.15
N SER A 104 -13.77 -9.29 -19.69
CA SER A 104 -12.55 -9.00 -18.97
C SER A 104 -12.10 -7.58 -19.22
N ILE A 105 -11.91 -6.79 -18.17
CA ILE A 105 -11.43 -5.41 -18.22
C ILE A 105 -10.07 -5.29 -17.55
N PRO A 106 -9.04 -4.72 -18.20
CA PRO A 106 -7.72 -4.56 -17.60
C PRO A 106 -7.71 -3.44 -16.55
N LEU A 107 -7.22 -3.75 -15.34
CA LEU A 107 -6.88 -2.76 -14.31
C LEU A 107 -5.46 -2.21 -14.49
N GLY A 108 -4.63 -2.94 -15.23
CA GLY A 108 -3.24 -2.59 -15.55
C GLY A 108 -2.63 -3.70 -16.39
N ARG A 109 -1.31 -3.89 -16.30
CA ARG A 109 -0.63 -4.98 -17.04
C ARG A 109 -0.95 -6.37 -16.50
N ARG A 110 -1.06 -6.52 -15.17
CA ARG A 110 -1.10 -7.84 -14.51
C ARG A 110 -2.45 -8.24 -13.93
N TYR A 111 -3.42 -7.33 -13.84
CA TYR A 111 -4.69 -7.59 -13.18
C TYR A 111 -5.85 -7.27 -14.11
N ARG A 112 -6.90 -8.08 -14.01
CA ARG A 112 -8.15 -7.92 -14.76
C ARG A 112 -9.34 -8.11 -13.84
N ILE A 113 -10.38 -7.31 -14.06
CA ILE A 113 -11.68 -7.49 -13.43
C ILE A 113 -12.61 -8.19 -14.43
N LEU A 114 -13.38 -9.16 -13.94
CA LEU A 114 -14.33 -9.93 -14.71
C LEU A 114 -15.75 -9.45 -14.42
N PHE A 115 -16.54 -9.33 -15.48
CA PHE A 115 -17.97 -9.05 -15.43
C PHE A 115 -18.71 -10.15 -16.18
N ARG A 116 -19.86 -10.58 -15.66
CA ARG A 116 -20.79 -11.48 -16.36
C ARG A 116 -21.95 -10.70 -16.96
N THR A 117 -22.35 -11.05 -18.17
CA THR A 117 -23.37 -10.35 -18.97
C THR A 117 -24.49 -11.29 -19.41
N ASP A 118 -24.71 -12.39 -18.70
CA ASP A 118 -25.74 -13.40 -18.99
C ASP A 118 -27.16 -12.84 -18.84
N ASP A 119 -27.35 -11.93 -17.89
CA ASP A 119 -28.65 -11.49 -17.41
C ASP A 119 -28.97 -10.02 -17.78
N GLY A 120 -28.29 -9.50 -18.81
CA GLY A 120 -28.39 -8.10 -19.23
C GLY A 120 -27.28 -7.21 -18.67
N ALA A 121 -27.53 -6.51 -17.57
CA ALA A 121 -26.58 -5.55 -17.00
C ALA A 121 -25.29 -6.25 -16.53
N PRO A 122 -24.08 -5.75 -16.86
CA PRO A 122 -22.83 -6.41 -16.47
C PRO A 122 -22.68 -6.48 -14.95
N ARG A 123 -22.64 -7.69 -14.39
CA ARG A 123 -22.43 -7.93 -12.96
C ARG A 123 -20.95 -8.20 -12.68
N PRO A 124 -20.31 -7.50 -11.73
CA PRO A 124 -18.93 -7.79 -11.37
C PRO A 124 -18.84 -9.15 -10.69
N VAL A 125 -17.84 -9.94 -11.08
CA VAL A 125 -17.62 -11.30 -10.55
C VAL A 125 -16.41 -11.32 -9.63
N GLU A 126 -15.24 -10.97 -10.17
CA GLU A 126 -13.99 -11.06 -9.43
C GLU A 126 -12.87 -10.25 -10.08
N VAL A 127 -11.79 -10.03 -9.32
CA VAL A 127 -10.52 -9.52 -9.83
C VAL A 127 -9.47 -10.63 -9.75
N LEU A 128 -8.73 -10.80 -10.83
CA LEU A 128 -7.71 -11.84 -10.98
C LEU A 128 -6.41 -11.28 -11.51
N SER A 129 -5.30 -11.90 -11.09
CA SER A 129 -4.02 -11.72 -11.77
C SER A 129 -4.02 -12.44 -13.12
N HIS A 130 -3.13 -12.03 -14.02
CA HIS A 130 -2.95 -12.66 -15.32
C HIS A 130 -2.52 -14.12 -15.20
N GLU A 131 -1.78 -14.45 -14.14
CA GLU A 131 -1.29 -15.79 -13.85
C GLU A 131 -2.43 -16.70 -13.39
N ALA A 132 -3.26 -16.23 -12.44
CA ALA A 132 -4.44 -16.96 -11.99
C ALA A 132 -5.41 -17.21 -13.16
N TYR A 133 -5.65 -16.19 -13.98
CA TYR A 133 -6.51 -16.29 -15.16
C TYR A 133 -6.04 -17.32 -16.22
N ASN A 134 -4.72 -17.47 -16.42
CA ASN A 134 -4.18 -18.42 -17.38
C ASN A 134 -3.98 -19.84 -16.83
N GLY A 135 -3.97 -20.00 -15.50
CA GLY A 135 -3.90 -21.30 -14.82
C GLY A 135 -5.19 -22.10 -14.91
N THR A 136 -6.35 -21.44 -15.03
CA THR A 136 -7.68 -22.07 -15.09
C THR A 136 -8.12 -22.51 -16.48
N LYS A 137 -7.26 -22.38 -17.51
CA LYS A 137 -7.60 -22.87 -18.86
C LYS A 137 -7.59 -24.41 -18.87
N PRO A 138 -8.73 -25.07 -19.16
CA PRO A 138 -8.74 -26.51 -19.35
C PRO A 138 -7.90 -26.85 -20.58
N GLY A 139 -6.83 -27.62 -20.39
CA GLY A 139 -5.88 -27.96 -21.45
C GLY A 139 -4.40 -27.99 -21.03
N ARG A 140 -4.05 -27.60 -19.80
CA ARG A 140 -2.76 -27.99 -19.20
C ARG A 140 -2.95 -29.21 -18.31
N ARG A 141 -2.93 -30.40 -18.90
CA ARG A 141 -2.54 -31.64 -18.24
C ARG A 141 -1.50 -32.31 -19.11
#